data_AF-A0A7M2T6L8-F1
#
_entry.id   AF-A0A7M2T6L8-F1
#
_cell.length_a   1.000
_cell.length_b   1.000
_cell.length_c   1.000
_cell.angle_alpha   90.00
_cell.angle_beta   90.00
_cell.angle_gamma   90.00
#
_symmetry.space_group_name_H-M   'P 1'
#
loop_
_entity.id
_entity.type
_entity.pdbx_description
1 polymer ?
#
loop_
_entity_poly.entity_id
_entity_poly.type
_entity_poly.pdbx_seq_one_letter_code
_entity_poly.pdbx_strand_id
1 'polypeptide(L)'
;MDTQLQIVLSEEGADAEHVAKLTGYLRDELLQLDVDDVTTVPGPPVPPGARAGEVALIGALLVSLGGDPTGLGQVLNVVRDWWGRCHGRRPSLRLTLDDDVLELSQATDEQVAEAFDAFLRRHSTVGR
;
A
#
# COMPACT_ATOMS: atom_id res chain seq x y z
N MET A 1 -8.38 -17.76 -7.80
CA MET A 1 -8.16 -16.37 -8.25
C MET A 1 -7.20 -15.81 -7.24
N ASP A 2 -6.00 -15.51 -7.67
CA ASP A 2 -4.95 -15.01 -6.79
C ASP A 2 -5.27 -13.55 -6.45
N THR A 3 -5.51 -13.27 -5.17
CA THR A 3 -5.88 -11.93 -4.72
C THR A 3 -4.64 -11.06 -4.75
N GLN A 4 -4.65 -10.03 -5.60
CA GLN A 4 -3.52 -9.13 -5.81
C GLN A 4 -3.78 -7.75 -5.20
N LEU A 5 -2.93 -7.37 -4.25
CA LEU A 5 -2.95 -6.06 -3.63
C LEU A 5 -1.82 -5.20 -4.21
N GLN A 6 -2.18 -4.11 -4.86
CA GLN A 6 -1.23 -3.11 -5.31
C GLN A 6 -1.08 -2.02 -4.24
N ILE A 7 0.16 -1.69 -3.87
CA ILE A 7 0.49 -0.64 -2.91
C ILE A 7 1.36 0.40 -3.62
N VAL A 8 0.86 1.63 -3.70
CA VAL A 8 1.58 2.78 -4.26
C VAL A 8 1.93 3.72 -3.13
N LEU A 9 3.20 4.10 -3.07
CA LEU A 9 3.75 5.02 -2.08
C LEU A 9 4.03 6.36 -2.77
N SER A 10 3.74 7.46 -2.09
CA SER A 10 4.06 8.81 -2.58
C SER A 10 4.34 9.73 -1.40
N GLU A 11 5.27 10.66 -1.54
CA GLU A 11 5.55 11.66 -0.52
C GLU A 11 5.74 13.02 -1.18
N GLU A 12 4.90 13.98 -0.78
CA GLU A 12 4.96 15.34 -1.32
C GLU A 12 6.29 16.00 -0.95
N GLY A 13 7.03 16.48 -1.97
CA GLY A 13 8.32 17.12 -1.77
C GLY A 13 9.49 16.17 -1.49
N ALA A 14 9.31 14.86 -1.67
CA ALA A 14 10.40 13.88 -1.62
C ALA A 14 10.96 13.57 -3.01
N ASP A 15 12.28 13.37 -3.09
CA ASP A 15 12.94 12.90 -4.29
C ASP A 15 12.68 11.40 -4.54
N ALA A 16 12.70 10.99 -5.81
CA ALA A 16 12.42 9.60 -6.21
C ALA A 16 13.28 8.54 -5.48
N GLU A 17 14.54 8.86 -5.15
CA GLU A 17 15.43 7.95 -4.40
C GLU A 17 14.93 7.70 -2.97
N HIS A 18 14.42 8.74 -2.30
CA HIS A 18 13.86 8.62 -0.95
C HIS A 18 12.64 7.70 -0.97
N VAL A 19 11.76 7.94 -1.95
CA VAL A 19 10.54 7.16 -2.08
C VAL A 19 10.84 5.71 -2.45
N ALA A 20 11.78 5.46 -3.37
CA ALA A 20 12.23 4.11 -3.72
C ALA A 20 12.84 3.37 -2.52
N LYS A 21 13.58 4.06 -1.66
CA LYS A 21 14.15 3.49 -0.43
C LYS A 21 13.05 3.10 0.57
N LEU A 22 12.03 3.94 0.75
CA LEU A 22 10.86 3.63 1.59
C LEU A 22 10.08 2.42 1.04
N THR A 23 9.85 2.38 -0.28
CA THR A 23 9.24 1.23 -0.96
C THR A 23 10.05 -0.05 -0.74
N GLY A 24 11.38 0.03 -0.81
CA GLY A 24 12.27 -1.11 -0.51
C GLY A 24 12.09 -1.63 0.91
N TYR A 25 12.08 -0.74 1.91
CA TYR A 25 11.85 -1.13 3.29
C TYR A 25 10.48 -1.77 3.53
N LEU A 26 9.43 -1.21 2.92
CA LEU A 26 8.10 -1.82 2.99
C LEU A 26 8.09 -3.21 2.34
N ARG A 27 8.77 -3.38 1.19
CA ARG A 27 8.88 -4.67 0.53
C ARG A 27 9.56 -5.72 1.41
N ASP A 28 10.69 -5.38 2.03
CA ASP A 28 11.41 -6.31 2.91
C ASP A 28 10.51 -6.80 4.07
N GLU A 29 9.69 -5.90 4.64
CA GLU A 29 8.73 -6.25 5.69
C GLU A 29 7.60 -7.16 5.18
N LEU A 30 7.07 -6.86 3.99
CA LEU A 30 6.02 -7.67 3.37
C LEU A 30 6.51 -9.07 2.99
N LEU A 31 7.77 -9.21 2.58
CA LEU A 31 8.39 -10.51 2.29
C LEU A 31 8.61 -11.38 3.54
N GLN A 32 8.49 -10.82 4.75
CA GLN A 32 8.49 -11.62 5.99
C GLN A 32 7.13 -12.26 6.27
N LEU A 33 6.08 -11.86 5.54
CA LEU A 33 4.76 -12.45 5.65
C LEU A 33 4.67 -13.73 4.82
N ASP A 34 3.69 -14.58 5.15
CA ASP A 34 3.35 -15.79 4.37
C ASP A 34 2.51 -15.42 3.15
N VAL A 35 3.02 -14.47 2.35
CA VAL A 35 2.44 -14.05 1.07
C VAL A 35 3.09 -14.82 -0.07
N ASP A 36 2.35 -15.02 -1.16
CA ASP A 36 2.80 -15.84 -2.29
C ASP A 36 3.96 -15.17 -3.05
N ASP A 37 3.86 -13.86 -3.26
CA ASP A 37 4.92 -13.08 -3.94
C ASP A 37 4.82 -11.56 -3.61
N VAL A 38 5.96 -10.88 -3.67
CA VAL A 38 6.04 -9.40 -3.59
C VAL A 38 6.98 -8.86 -4.66
N THR A 39 6.41 -8.29 -5.72
CA THR A 39 7.12 -7.73 -6.86
C THR A 39 7.03 -6.22 -6.93
N THR A 40 8.08 -5.59 -7.43
CA THR A 40 8.06 -4.16 -7.77
C THR A 40 7.52 -3.99 -9.18
N VAL A 41 6.49 -3.15 -9.32
CA VAL A 41 5.89 -2.82 -10.61
C VAL A 41 5.94 -1.31 -10.85
N PRO A 42 5.96 -0.84 -12.11
CA PRO A 42 5.78 0.57 -12.39
C PRO A 42 4.48 1.08 -11.77
N GLY A 43 4.55 2.23 -11.08
CA GLY A 43 3.35 2.86 -10.53
C GLY A 43 2.29 3.17 -11.61
N PRO A 44 1.01 3.27 -11.23
CA PRO A 44 -0.06 3.55 -12.17
C PRO A 44 0.13 4.92 -12.84
N PRO A 45 -0.35 5.10 -14.09
CA PRO A 45 -0.28 6.38 -14.76
C PRO A 45 -1.02 7.43 -13.95
N VAL A 46 -0.38 8.58 -13.79
CA VAL A 46 -0.90 9.69 -13.01
C VAL A 46 -2.21 10.20 -13.66
N PRO A 47 -3.29 10.44 -12.89
CA PRO A 47 -4.52 10.96 -13.44
C PRO A 47 -4.30 12.34 -14.11
N PRO A 48 -4.96 12.62 -15.23
CA PRO A 48 -4.83 13.90 -15.92
C PRO A 48 -5.29 15.03 -14.99
N GLY A 49 -4.36 15.92 -14.60
CA GLY A 49 -4.61 17.04 -13.67
C GLY A 49 -3.67 17.09 -12.47
N ALA A 50 -2.89 16.03 -12.21
CA ALA A 50 -1.81 16.07 -11.22
C ALA A 50 -0.72 17.07 -11.63
N ARG A 51 -0.10 17.73 -10.64
CA ARG A 51 0.88 18.78 -10.93
C ARG A 51 2.15 18.16 -11.53
N ALA A 52 2.67 18.81 -12.58
CA ALA A 52 3.94 18.45 -13.20
C ALA A 52 5.07 18.61 -12.18
N GLY A 53 5.46 17.50 -11.55
CA GLY A 53 6.35 17.45 -10.38
C GLY A 53 6.07 16.25 -9.48
N GLU A 54 4.84 15.73 -9.49
CA GLU A 54 4.43 14.49 -8.78
C GLU A 54 4.84 13.21 -9.56
N VAL A 55 5.77 13.35 -10.50
CA VAL A 55 6.14 12.33 -11.51
C VAL A 55 7.46 11.65 -11.15
N ALA A 56 7.60 11.21 -9.91
CA ALA A 56 8.49 10.09 -9.71
C ALA A 56 7.65 8.85 -10.03
N LEU A 57 8.05 8.09 -11.05
CA LEU A 57 7.67 6.68 -11.23
C LEU A 57 8.11 5.93 -9.98
N ILE A 58 7.36 6.08 -8.90
CA ILE A 58 7.63 5.46 -7.63
C ILE A 58 7.17 4.03 -7.80
N GLY A 59 8.09 3.08 -7.60
CA GLY A 59 7.78 1.66 -7.65
C GLY A 59 6.57 1.36 -6.77
N ALA A 60 5.55 0.76 -7.38
CA ALA A 60 4.46 0.15 -6.64
C ALA A 60 4.89 -1.26 -6.25
N LEU A 61 4.30 -1.77 -5.17
CA LEU A 61 4.43 -3.16 -4.78
C LEU A 61 3.17 -3.90 -5.20
N LEU A 62 3.33 -5.00 -5.93
CA LEU A 62 2.27 -5.95 -6.18
C LEU A 62 2.48 -7.12 -5.22
N VAL A 63 1.51 -7.30 -4.31
CA VAL A 63 1.51 -8.35 -3.31
C VAL A 63 0.50 -9.40 -3.70
N SER A 64 0.95 -10.63 -3.91
CA SER A 64 0.10 -11.78 -4.16
C SER A 64 -0.24 -12.43 -2.82
N LEU A 65 -1.50 -12.33 -2.39
CA LEU A 65 -1.95 -12.82 -1.07
C LEU A 65 -2.27 -14.32 -1.06
N GLY A 66 -2.25 -14.99 -2.21
CA GLY A 66 -2.65 -16.38 -2.36
C GLY A 66 -4.15 -16.60 -2.10
N GLY A 67 -4.50 -17.83 -1.73
CA GLY A 67 -5.89 -18.24 -1.47
C GLY A 67 -6.33 -18.15 0.00
N ASP A 68 -5.47 -17.72 0.92
CA ASP A 68 -5.80 -17.62 2.34
C ASP A 68 -6.50 -16.28 2.64
N PRO A 69 -7.73 -16.29 3.19
CA PRO A 69 -8.44 -15.07 3.59
C PRO A 69 -7.72 -14.25 4.66
N THR A 70 -6.73 -14.79 5.37
CA THR A 70 -5.98 -14.07 6.40
C THR A 70 -4.84 -13.19 5.86
N GLY A 71 -4.36 -13.45 4.63
CA GLY A 71 -3.22 -12.75 4.04
C GLY A 71 -3.41 -11.24 3.94
N LEU A 72 -4.60 -10.78 3.56
CA LEU A 72 -4.91 -9.35 3.50
C LEU A 72 -4.77 -8.66 4.86
N GLY A 73 -5.28 -9.28 5.93
CA GLY A 73 -5.22 -8.72 7.27
C GLY A 73 -3.79 -8.59 7.78
N GLN A 74 -2.92 -9.57 7.49
CA GLN A 74 -1.50 -9.52 7.84
C GLN A 74 -0.77 -8.38 7.11
N VAL A 75 -1.01 -8.25 5.80
CA VAL A 75 -0.42 -7.17 5.00
C VAL A 75 -0.86 -5.80 5.49
N LEU A 76 -2.15 -5.59 5.75
CA LEU A 76 -2.67 -4.33 6.29
C LEU A 76 -2.05 -4.01 7.66
N ASN A 77 -1.86 -5.00 8.53
CA ASN A 77 -1.19 -4.77 9.81
C ASN A 77 0.27 -4.32 9.63
N VAL A 78 1.05 -4.99 8.76
CA VAL A 78 2.44 -4.59 8.47
C VAL A 78 2.51 -3.19 7.87
N VAL A 79 1.62 -2.88 6.92
CA VAL A 79 1.56 -1.55 6.29
C VAL A 79 1.26 -0.48 7.34
N ARG A 80 0.30 -0.71 8.24
CA ARG A 80 -0.04 0.22 9.32
C ARG A 80 1.14 0.46 10.25
N ASP A 81 1.76 -0.62 10.71
CA ASP A 81 2.85 -0.56 11.69
C ASP A 81 4.12 0.06 11.06
N TRP A 82 4.37 -0.19 9.78
CA TRP A 82 5.39 0.50 9.00
C TRP A 82 5.09 1.99 8.86
N TRP A 83 3.86 2.34 8.50
CA TRP A 83 3.45 3.74 8.28
C TRP A 83 3.50 4.57 9.57
N GLY A 84 3.10 3.98 10.71
CA GLY A 84 3.23 4.60 12.03
C GLY A 84 4.68 4.86 12.44
N ARG A 85 5.65 4.07 11.93
CA ARG A 85 7.09 4.27 12.17
C ARG A 85 7.70 5.41 11.37
N CYS A 86 7.02 5.98 10.36
CA CYS A 86 7.54 7.07 9.54
C CYS A 86 7.55 8.47 10.22
N HIS A 87 7.51 8.54 11.55
CA HIS A 87 7.61 9.72 12.46
C HIS A 87 7.88 11.10 11.83
N GLY A 88 6.85 11.73 11.25
CA GLY A 88 6.84 13.15 10.85
C GLY A 88 6.73 13.42 9.34
N ARG A 89 7.08 12.45 8.49
CA ARG A 89 6.86 12.49 7.04
C ARG A 89 5.97 11.32 6.65
N ARG A 90 4.70 11.35 7.08
CA ARG A 90 3.71 10.29 6.80
C ARG A 90 3.51 10.21 5.29
N PRO A 91 4.09 9.21 4.59
CA PRO A 91 3.95 9.14 3.14
C PRO A 91 2.50 8.80 2.81
N SER A 92 2.01 9.30 1.70
CA SER A 92 0.71 8.90 1.18
C SER A 92 0.78 7.49 0.62
N LEU A 93 -0.20 6.66 1.00
CA LEU A 93 -0.32 5.29 0.53
C LEU A 93 -1.64 5.14 -0.23
N ARG A 94 -1.58 4.47 -1.38
CA ARG A 94 -2.77 4.04 -2.12
C ARG A 94 -2.72 2.53 -2.26
N LEU A 95 -3.68 1.85 -1.65
CA LEU A 95 -3.87 0.41 -1.72
C LEU A 95 -5.01 0.13 -2.70
N THR A 96 -4.80 -0.80 -3.62
CA THR A 96 -5.80 -1.19 -4.62
C THR A 96 -5.94 -2.70 -4.63
N LEU A 97 -7.17 -3.16 -4.39
CA LEU A 97 -7.56 -4.57 -4.42
C LEU A 97 -8.82 -4.68 -5.28
N ASP A 98 -8.72 -5.40 -6.40
CA ASP A 98 -9.76 -5.45 -7.43
C ASP A 98 -10.19 -4.02 -7.88
N ASP A 99 -11.48 -3.71 -7.81
CA ASP A 99 -12.06 -2.38 -8.12
C ASP A 99 -12.08 -1.43 -6.91
N ASP A 100 -11.50 -1.83 -5.79
CA ASP A 100 -11.52 -1.05 -4.56
C ASP A 100 -10.19 -0.36 -4.28
N VAL A 101 -10.28 0.89 -3.84
CA VAL A 101 -9.12 1.74 -3.57
C VAL A 101 -9.25 2.32 -2.17
N LEU A 102 -8.17 2.19 -1.40
CA LEU A 102 -7.99 2.84 -0.12
C LEU A 102 -6.82 3.81 -0.22
N GLU A 103 -7.10 5.09 0.05
CA GLU A 103 -6.08 6.14 0.09
C GLU A 103 -5.87 6.63 1.52
N LEU A 104 -4.60 6.67 1.92
CA LEU A 104 -4.16 7.24 3.17
C LEU A 104 -3.28 8.45 2.87
N SER A 105 -3.75 9.63 3.24
CA SER A 105 -3.01 10.88 3.11
C SER A 105 -3.32 11.76 4.32
N GLN A 106 -2.28 12.23 5.03
CA GLN A 106 -2.44 13.10 6.20
C GLN A 106 -3.41 12.56 7.29
N ALA A 107 -3.57 11.24 7.36
CA ALA A 107 -4.48 10.59 8.31
C ALA A 107 -3.89 10.54 9.74
N THR A 108 -4.74 10.42 10.75
CA THR A 108 -4.33 10.02 12.11
C THR A 108 -4.24 8.50 12.20
N ASP A 109 -3.59 7.99 13.25
CA ASP A 109 -3.46 6.54 13.46
C ASP A 109 -4.83 5.86 13.63
N GLU A 110 -5.78 6.58 14.24
CA GLU A 110 -7.17 6.16 14.41
C GLU A 110 -7.90 6.09 13.06
N GLN A 111 -7.73 7.10 12.20
CA GLN A 111 -8.32 7.11 10.85
C GLN A 111 -7.75 5.99 9.98
N VAL A 112 -6.43 5.72 10.07
CA VAL A 112 -5.81 4.60 9.39
C VAL A 112 -6.38 3.27 9.88
N ALA A 113 -6.50 3.10 11.19
CA ALA A 113 -7.05 1.87 11.77
C ALA A 113 -8.50 1.62 11.31
N GLU A 114 -9.36 2.64 11.36
CA GLU A 114 -10.75 2.54 10.91
C GLU A 114 -10.84 2.22 9.41
N ALA A 115 -10.05 2.90 8.59
CA ALA A 115 -10.04 2.70 7.15
C ALA A 115 -9.55 1.29 6.77
N PHE A 116 -8.54 0.77 7.47
CA PHE A 116 -8.00 -0.57 7.24
C PHE A 116 -9.01 -1.64 7.65
N ASP A 117 -9.67 -1.44 8.77
CA ASP A 117 -10.70 -2.35 9.29
C ASP A 117 -11.95 -2.36 8.37
N ALA A 118 -12.35 -1.21 7.83
CA ALA A 118 -13.42 -1.13 6.83
C ALA A 118 -13.02 -1.80 5.50
N PHE A 119 -11.81 -1.59 5.02
CA PHE A 119 -11.28 -2.22 3.81
C PHE A 119 -11.19 -3.74 3.98
N LEU A 120 -10.64 -4.22 5.10
CA LEU A 120 -10.57 -5.64 5.41
C LEU A 120 -11.97 -6.28 5.44
N ARG A 121 -12.93 -5.70 6.18
CA ARG A 121 -14.30 -6.24 6.25
C ARG A 121 -14.94 -6.40 4.88
N ARG A 122 -14.74 -5.43 3.99
CA ARG A 122 -15.32 -5.45 2.64
C ARG A 122 -14.76 -6.59 1.79
N HIS A 123 -13.49 -6.95 1.98
CA HIS A 123 -12.81 -7.99 1.20
C HIS A 123 -12.78 -9.37 1.87
N SER A 124 -12.91 -9.43 3.20
CA SER A 124 -13.08 -10.69 3.94
C SER A 124 -14.48 -11.30 3.79
N THR A 125 -15.48 -10.52 3.37
CA THR A 125 -16.84 -11.02 3.13
C THR A 125 -17.08 -11.54 1.71
N VAL A 126 -16.14 -11.34 0.77
CA VAL A 126 -16.17 -11.89 -0.60
C VAL A 126 -15.59 -13.32 -0.64
N GLY A 127 -15.86 -14.09 0.41
CA GLY A 127 -15.67 -15.54 0.46
C GLY A 127 -17.00 -16.21 0.73
N ARG A 128 -17.94 -16.16 -0.22
CA ARG A 128 -19.16 -16.98 -0.20
C ARG A 128 -19.42 -17.59 -1.57
#